data_AF-A0A0S7ZTK3-F1
#
_entry.id   AF-A0A0S7ZTK3-F1
#
_cell.length_a   1.000
_cell.length_b   1.000
_cell.length_c   1.000
_cell.angle_alpha   90.00
_cell.angle_beta   90.00
_cell.angle_gamma   90.00
#
_symmetry.space_group_name_H-M   'P 1'
#
loop_
_entity.id
_entity.type
_entity.pdbx_description
1 polymer ?
#
loop_
_entity_poly.entity_id
_entity_poly.type
_entity_poly.pdbx_seq_one_letter_code
_entity_poly.pdbx_strand_id
1 'polypeptide(L)' 'MIKNRNLHPIDQVLRVILGIVLIYIGIFNRELVSDALLGSLLAGFGLVNVISGLVGVCPVYTIAGISTFRKASNSQ' A
#
# COMPACT_ATOMS: atom_id res chain seq x y z
N MET A 1 12.67 -2.88 -16.27
CA MET A 1 13.97 -2.70 -15.59
C MET A 1 13.80 -1.77 -14.39
N ILE A 2 13.59 -2.31 -13.18
CA ILE A 2 13.88 -1.72 -11.84
C ILE A 2 13.89 -2.94 -10.88
N LYS A 3 15.00 -3.65 -10.68
CA LYS A 3 16.12 -3.49 -9.72
C LYS A 3 15.71 -3.57 -8.23
N ASN A 4 16.06 -4.70 -7.61
CA ASN A 4 16.10 -5.06 -6.18
C ASN A 4 14.91 -4.68 -5.28
N ARG A 5 13.99 -5.64 -5.05
CA ARG A 5 12.91 -5.51 -4.06
C ARG A 5 13.43 -5.86 -2.66
N ASN A 6 13.64 -4.86 -1.80
CA ASN A 6 13.86 -5.05 -0.36
C ASN A 6 12.54 -5.14 0.44
N LEU A 7 11.40 -5.24 -0.24
CA LEU A 7 10.09 -5.48 0.36
C LEU A 7 9.62 -6.86 -0.10
N HIS A 8 9.29 -7.74 0.84
CA HIS A 8 8.87 -9.09 0.50
C HIS A 8 7.60 -8.98 -0.38
N PRO A 9 7.54 -9.62 -1.56
CA PRO A 9 6.38 -9.51 -2.44
C PRO A 9 5.06 -9.92 -1.75
N ILE A 10 5.15 -10.71 -0.68
CA ILE A 10 4.03 -11.02 0.21
C ILE A 10 3.45 -9.78 0.89
N ASP A 11 4.27 -8.83 1.36
CA ASP A 11 3.81 -7.58 1.99
C ASP A 11 3.09 -6.67 0.98
N GLN A 12 3.58 -6.63 -0.26
CA GLN A 12 2.93 -5.90 -1.36
C GLN A 12 1.55 -6.50 -1.67
N VAL A 13 1.47 -7.82 -1.82
CA VAL A 13 0.23 -8.53 -2.09
C VAL A 13 -0.75 -8.37 -0.94
N LEU A 14 -0.28 -8.46 0.31
CA LEU A 14 -1.12 -8.29 1.49
C LEU A 14 -1.74 -6.89 1.55
N ARG A 15 -0.97 -5.83 1.28
CA ARG A 15 -1.49 -4.45 1.21
C ARG A 15 -2.54 -4.26 0.12
N VAL A 16 -2.31 -4.82 -1.06
CA VAL A 16 -3.28 -4.76 -2.16
C VAL A 16 -4.56 -5.49 -1.76
N ILE A 17 -4.46 -6.70 -1.20
CA ILE A 17 -5.62 -7.49 -0.76
C ILE A 17 -6.39 -6.75 0.33
N LEU A 18 -5.72 -6.28 1.39
CA LEU A 18 -6.37 -5.55 2.48
C LEU A 18 -7.03 -4.25 1.98
N GLY A 19 -6.38 -3.53 1.07
CA GLY A 19 -6.95 -2.32 0.46
C GLY A 19 -8.21 -2.60 -0.35
N ILE A 20 -8.22 -3.67 -1.17
CA ILE A 20 -9.41 -4.09 -1.93
C ILE A 20 -10.54 -4.49 -0.98
N VAL A 21 -10.25 -5.25 0.08
CA VAL A 21 -11.23 -5.65 1.09
C VAL A 21 -11.83 -4.42 1.78
N LEU A 22 -11.02 -3.44 2.15
CA LEU A 22 -11.50 -2.19 2.78
C LEU A 22 -12.40 -1.37 1.84
N ILE A 23 -12.05 -1.28 0.55
CA ILE A 23 -12.90 -0.62 -0.45
C ILE A 23 -14.24 -1.36 -0.60
N TYR A 24 -14.19 -2.69 -0.69
CA TYR A 24 -15.38 -3.51 -0.81
C TYR A 24 -16.31 -3.34 0.40
N ILE A 25 -15.77 -3.37 1.61
CA ILE A 25 -16.55 -3.18 2.83
C ILE A 25 -17.11 -1.75 2.88
N GLY A 26 -16.31 -0.72 2.62
CA GLY A 26 -16.72 0.68 2.70
C GLY A 26 -17.80 1.09 1.68
N ILE A 27 -17.86 0.41 0.53
CA ILE A 27 -18.84 0.72 -0.54
C ILE A 27 -20.05 -0.22 -0.50
N PHE A 28 -19.84 -1.53 -0.36
CA PHE A 28 -20.89 -2.54 -0.52
C PHE A 28 -21.50 -3.00 0.81
N ASN A 29 -20.78 -2.88 1.94
CA ASN A 29 -21.28 -3.32 3.25
C ASN A 29 -21.75 -2.14 4.11
N ARG A 30 -22.89 -1.56 3.73
CA ARG A 30 -23.58 -0.52 4.51
C ARG A 30 -24.10 -1.00 5.87
N GLU A 31 -24.20 -2.32 6.06
CA GLU A 31 -24.60 -2.92 7.33
C GLU A 31 -23.48 -2.90 8.38
N LEU A 32 -22.21 -3.08 7.94
CA LEU A 32 -21.04 -2.91 8.81
C LEU A 32 -20.68 -1.43 9.01
N VAL A 33 -20.98 -0.58 8.03
CA VAL A 33 -20.64 0.84 8.04
C VAL A 33 -21.91 1.66 7.76
N SER A 34 -22.64 1.95 8.83
CA SER A 34 -23.93 2.67 8.77
C SER A 34 -23.74 4.16 8.40
N ASP A 35 -22.60 4.74 8.77
CA ASP A 35 -22.25 6.13 8.47
C ASP A 35 -21.60 6.28 7.08
N ALA A 36 -22.25 7.07 6.20
CA ALA A 36 -21.75 7.37 4.86
C ALA A 36 -20.36 8.06 4.89
N LEU A 37 -20.09 8.83 5.94
CA LEU A 37 -18.79 9.48 6.14
C LEU A 37 -17.70 8.44 6.45
N LEU A 38 -17.96 7.48 7.33
CA LEU A 38 -17.04 6.39 7.62
C LEU A 38 -16.79 5.52 6.37
N GLY A 39 -17.84 5.17 5.62
CA GLY A 39 -17.69 4.35 4.41
C GLY A 39 -16.78 5.01 3.38
N SER A 40 -16.92 6.32 3.19
CA SER A 40 -16.07 7.10 2.29
C SER A 40 -14.61 7.17 2.77
N LEU A 41 -14.38 7.32 4.08
CA LEU A 41 -13.04 7.31 4.67
C LEU A 41 -12.38 5.93 4.56
N LEU A 42 -13.11 4.84 4.83
CA LEU A 42 -12.61 3.47 4.66
C LEU A 42 -12.25 3.17 3.20
N ALA A 43 -13.11 3.56 2.26
CA ALA A 43 -12.84 3.40 0.84
C ALA A 43 -11.60 4.19 0.40
N GLY A 44 -11.47 5.45 0.85
CA GLY A 44 -10.28 6.26 0.62
C GLY A 44 -9.00 5.65 1.21
N PHE A 45 -9.08 5.12 2.43
CA PHE A 45 -7.95 4.47 3.09
C PHE A 45 -7.53 3.18 2.36
N GLY A 46 -8.51 2.38 1.92
CA GLY A 46 -8.27 1.19 1.11
C GLY A 46 -7.60 1.54 -0.22
N LEU A 47 -8.04 2.60 -0.90
CA LEU A 47 -7.45 3.07 -2.16
C LEU A 47 -5.98 3.46 -1.99
N VAL A 48 -5.65 4.22 -0.94
CA VAL A 48 -4.26 4.58 -0.61
C VAL A 48 -3.42 3.32 -0.32
N ASN A 49 -3.99 2.31 0.33
CA ASN A 49 -3.32 1.05 0.63
C ASN A 49 -3.03 0.23 -0.63
N VAL A 50 -3.99 0.14 -1.56
CA VAL A 50 -3.82 -0.51 -2.87
C VAL A 50 -2.71 0.19 -3.67
N ILE A 51 -2.75 1.53 -3.76
CA ILE A 51 -1.72 2.29 -4.47
C ILE A 51 -0.34 2.07 -3.85
N SER A 52 -0.25 2.10 -2.51
CA SER A 52 0.99 1.82 -1.77
C SER A 52 1.55 0.42 -2.04
N GLY A 53 0.67 -0.59 -2.15
CA GLY A 53 1.04 -1.96 -2.50
C GLY A 53 1.45 -2.13 -3.98
N LEU A 54 0.75 -1.47 -4.91
CA LEU A 54 0.99 -1.55 -6.36
C LEU A 54 2.29 -0.87 -6.80
N VAL A 55 2.63 0.29 -6.22
CA VAL A 55 3.88 0.99 -6.54
C VAL A 55 5.09 0.14 -6.13
N GLY A 56 4.92 -0.80 -5.20
CA GLY A 56 5.97 -1.73 -4.77
C GLY A 56 7.19 -1.08 -4.12
N VAL A 57 7.13 0.24 -4.00
CA VAL A 57 8.00 1.17 -3.31
C VAL A 57 7.02 2.03 -2.56
N CYS A 58 7.08 2.06 -1.23
CA CYS A 58 6.17 2.87 -0.44
C CYS A 58 6.31 4.32 -0.93
N PRO A 59 5.26 4.97 -1.50
CA PRO A 59 5.40 6.29 -2.12
C PRO A 59 5.88 7.34 -1.12
N VAL A 60 5.61 7.14 0.17
CA VAL A 60 6.18 7.93 1.27
C VAL A 60 7.71 7.87 1.29
N TYR A 61 8.34 6.74 1.02
CA TYR A 61 9.81 6.62 0.98
C TYR A 61 10.40 7.21 -0.32
N THR A 62 9.65 7.15 -1.43
CA THR A 62 10.02 7.83 -2.68
C THR A 62 9.91 9.35 -2.55
N ILE A 63 8.85 9.85 -1.92
CA ILE A 63 8.60 11.28 -1.68
C ILE A 63 9.50 11.82 -0.56
N ALA A 64 9.75 11.04 0.49
CA ALA A 64 10.66 11.42 1.57
C ALA A 64 12.14 11.39 1.14
N GLY A 65 12.48 10.84 -0.03
CA GLY A 65 13.85 10.76 -0.53
C GLY A 65 14.80 9.90 0.34
N ILE A 66 14.27 9.22 1.37
CA ILE A 66 15.04 8.35 2.24
C ILE A 66 15.16 7.00 1.55
N SER A 67 16.18 6.88 0.70
CA SER A 67 16.65 5.57 0.30
C SER A 67 17.44 4.99 1.48
N THR A 68 16.94 3.94 2.14
CA THR A 68 17.75 3.11 3.06
C THR A 68 18.76 2.24 2.28
N PHE A 69 19.22 2.73 1.13
CA PHE A 69 20.24 2.09 0.33
C PHE A 69 21.57 2.18 1.06
N ARG A 70 21.84 1.21 1.92
CA ARG A 70 23.23 0.91 2.28
C ARG A 70 23.85 0.27 1.04
N LYS A 71 24.54 1.08 0.24
CA LYS A 71 25.41 0.59 -0.83
C LYS A 71 26.38 -0.39 -0.16
N ALA A 72 26.25 -1.67 -0.45
CA ALA A 72 27.27 -2.63 -0.09
C ALA A 72 28.53 -2.23 -0.86
N SER A 73 29.44 -1.57 -0.16
CA SER A 73 30.84 -1.44 -0.55
C SER A 73 31.45 -2.84 -0.51
N ASN A 74 31.60 -3.51 -1.67
CA ASN A 74 32.87 -4.12 -2.08
C ASN A 74 32.77 -4.97 -3.36
N SER A 75 33.68 -4.69 -4.29
CA SER A 75 34.44 -5.59 -5.18
C SER A 75 33.83 -6.94 -5.60
N GLN A 76 33.38 -7.04 -6.85
CA GLN A 76 33.97 -7.90 -7.90
C GLN A 76 33.33 -7.61 -9.27
#